data_AF-A0A9E5UG68-F1
#
_entry.id   AF-A0A9E5UG68-F1
#
_cell.length_a   1.000
_cell.length_b   1.000
_cell.length_c   1.000
_cell.angle_alpha   90.00
_cell.angle_beta   90.00
_cell.angle_gamma   90.00
#
_symmetry.space_group_name_H-M   'P 1'
#
loop_
_entity.id
_entity.type
_entity.pdbx_description
1 polymer ?
#
loop_
_entity_poly.entity_id
_entity_poly.type
_entity_poly.pdbx_seq_one_letter_code
_entity_poly.pdbx_strand_id
1 'polypeptide(L)'
;MRKAILTLALLSITLSTAEAADLFLVKIHSHEEAEILRNSTVRVVLRLENDHLVLTDREVLEDRGLDFELLAEDIEIDNLAMDRRRDNQNV
;
A
#
# COMPACT_ATOMS: atom_id res chain seq x y z
N MET A 1 21.16 -42.30 12.49
CA MET A 1 20.65 -41.03 13.05
C MET A 1 20.92 -39.87 12.07
N ARG A 2 20.45 -39.95 10.82
CA ARG A 2 20.67 -38.94 9.76
C ARG A 2 19.38 -38.44 9.10
N LYS A 3 18.22 -38.87 9.65
CA LYS A 3 16.89 -38.58 9.08
C LYS A 3 16.12 -37.51 9.87
N ALA A 4 16.62 -37.09 11.04
CA ALA A 4 15.97 -36.10 11.90
C ALA A 4 16.30 -34.64 11.53
N ILE A 5 17.28 -34.41 10.66
CA ILE A 5 17.68 -33.04 10.25
C ILE A 5 16.81 -32.53 9.09
N LEU A 6 16.19 -33.43 8.31
CA LEU A 6 15.48 -33.04 7.09
C LEU A 6 14.07 -32.47 7.33
N THR A 7 13.47 -32.71 8.51
CA THR A 7 12.10 -32.25 8.81
C THR A 7 12.04 -30.87 9.44
N LEU A 8 13.15 -30.32 9.93
CA LEU A 8 13.15 -28.99 10.59
C LEU A 8 13.28 -27.82 9.60
N ALA A 9 13.71 -28.08 8.36
CA ALA A 9 13.86 -27.05 7.33
C ALA A 9 12.56 -26.69 6.58
N LEU A 10 11.47 -27.46 6.80
CA LEU A 10 10.22 -27.30 6.04
C LEU A 10 9.19 -26.38 6.73
N LEU A 11 9.47 -25.90 7.95
CA LEU A 11 8.56 -25.06 8.72
C LEU A 11 9.08 -23.61 8.87
N SER A 12 9.72 -23.09 7.82
CA SER A 12 10.15 -21.68 7.74
C SER A 12 9.40 -20.93 6.64
N ILE A 13 8.23 -21.42 6.23
CA ILE A 13 7.47 -20.84 5.12
C ILE A 13 6.52 -19.78 5.68
N THR A 14 6.95 -18.53 5.45
CA THR A 14 6.16 -17.29 5.34
C THR A 14 5.41 -16.84 6.59
N LEU A 15 6.09 -16.08 7.46
CA LEU A 15 5.42 -14.93 8.06
C LEU A 15 5.07 -13.99 6.90
N SER A 16 3.85 -14.07 6.41
CA SER A 16 3.28 -13.01 5.58
C SER A 16 3.21 -11.78 6.48
N THR A 17 4.24 -10.93 6.44
CA THR A 17 4.14 -9.58 6.99
C THR A 17 3.10 -8.89 6.14
N ALA A 18 1.86 -8.84 6.62
CA ALA A 18 0.92 -7.85 6.15
C ALA A 18 1.64 -6.50 6.31
N GLU A 19 2.11 -5.93 5.21
CA GLU A 19 2.79 -4.66 5.22
C GLU A 19 1.70 -3.62 5.50
N ALA A 20 1.71 -3.11 6.73
CA ALA A 20 0.86 -2.00 7.12
C ALA A 20 1.44 -0.74 6.48
N ALA A 21 0.60 0.01 5.76
CA ALA A 21 1.00 1.27 5.14
C ALA A 21 0.04 2.37 5.58
N ASP A 22 0.51 3.60 5.56
CA ASP A 22 -0.31 4.75 5.92
C ASP A 22 -1.12 5.21 4.69
N LEU A 23 -2.35 5.62 4.94
CA LEU A 23 -3.27 6.17 3.95
C LEU A 23 -3.13 7.69 3.92
N PHE A 24 -2.68 8.21 2.79
CA PHE A 24 -2.52 9.64 2.54
C PHE A 24 -3.46 10.12 1.44
N LEU A 25 -3.95 11.33 1.60
CA LEU A 25 -4.55 12.13 0.54
C LEU A 25 -3.48 13.07 -0.01
N VAL A 26 -3.00 12.80 -1.21
CA VAL A 26 -2.05 13.65 -1.92
C VAL A 26 -2.82 14.66 -2.77
N LYS A 27 -2.53 15.95 -2.59
CA LYS A 27 -3.11 17.03 -3.39
C LYS A 27 -2.26 17.26 -4.63
N ILE A 28 -2.90 17.26 -5.79
CA ILE A 28 -2.25 17.41 -7.09
C ILE A 28 -2.58 18.80 -7.63
N HIS A 29 -1.61 19.70 -7.51
CA HIS A 29 -1.68 21.08 -7.98
C HIS A 29 -1.18 21.24 -9.42
N SER A 30 -0.40 20.26 -9.91
CA SER A 30 0.18 20.31 -11.26
C SER A 30 0.21 18.97 -11.98
N HIS A 31 0.35 19.02 -13.30
CA HIS A 31 0.55 17.82 -14.11
C HIS A 31 1.86 17.09 -13.77
N GLU A 32 2.89 17.82 -13.36
CA GLU A 32 4.18 17.28 -12.94
C GLU A 32 4.05 16.44 -11.66
N GLU A 33 3.33 16.93 -10.66
CA GLU A 33 3.04 16.17 -9.43
C GLU A 33 2.25 14.90 -9.73
N ALA A 34 1.29 14.99 -10.66
CA ALA A 34 0.53 13.83 -11.12
C ALA A 34 1.42 12.78 -11.79
N GLU A 35 2.41 13.22 -12.57
CA GLU A 35 3.41 12.35 -13.21
C GLU A 35 4.38 11.75 -12.19
N ILE A 36 4.83 12.52 -11.19
CA ILE A 36 5.66 12.01 -10.10
C ILE A 36 4.94 10.87 -9.39
N LEU A 37 3.66 11.06 -9.06
CA LEU A 37 2.88 10.03 -8.39
C LEU A 37 2.65 8.80 -9.30
N ARG A 38 2.37 9.01 -10.60
CA ARG A 38 2.18 7.93 -11.58
C ARG A 38 3.43 7.09 -11.79
N ASN A 39 4.62 7.70 -11.74
CA ASN A 39 5.90 7.04 -11.94
C ASN A 39 6.51 6.53 -10.62
N SER A 40 5.84 6.73 -9.49
CA SER A 40 6.29 6.25 -8.19
C SER A 40 5.82 4.82 -7.91
N THR A 41 6.45 4.19 -6.92
CA THR A 41 6.05 2.87 -6.41
C THR A 41 4.87 2.93 -5.45
N VAL A 42 4.24 4.10 -5.26
CA VAL A 42 3.11 4.25 -4.33
C VAL A 42 1.88 3.50 -4.83
N ARG A 43 1.13 2.92 -3.91
CA ARG A 43 -0.11 2.23 -4.25
C ARG A 43 -1.25 3.23 -4.25
N VAL A 44 -1.67 3.66 -5.44
CA VAL A 44 -2.86 4.52 -5.58
C VAL A 44 -4.12 3.70 -5.32
N VAL A 45 -4.84 4.05 -4.26
CA VAL A 45 -6.12 3.46 -3.88
C VAL A 45 -7.25 4.08 -4.71
N LEU A 46 -7.31 5.40 -4.78
CA LEU A 46 -8.38 6.13 -5.46
C LEU A 46 -7.81 7.39 -6.12
N ARG A 47 -8.32 7.73 -7.30
CA ARG A 47 -8.04 9.00 -7.98
C ARG A 47 -9.29 9.86 -7.96
N LEU A 48 -9.16 11.06 -7.41
CA LEU A 48 -10.16 12.12 -7.44
C LEU A 48 -9.74 13.15 -8.50
N GLU A 49 -10.57 14.18 -8.70
CA GLU A 49 -10.34 15.19 -9.75
C GLU A 49 -9.01 15.93 -9.56
N ASN A 50 -8.70 16.33 -8.32
CA ASN A 50 -7.46 17.04 -7.98
C ASN A 50 -6.63 16.35 -6.90
N ASP A 51 -7.08 15.19 -6.41
CA ASP A 51 -6.43 14.52 -5.26
C ASP A 51 -6.27 13.03 -5.53
N HIS A 52 -5.28 12.40 -4.89
CA HIS A 52 -5.02 10.98 -4.99
C HIS A 52 -4.94 10.37 -3.60
N LEU A 53 -5.74 9.34 -3.37
CA LEU A 53 -5.65 8.54 -2.17
C LEU A 53 -4.59 7.46 -2.40
N VAL A 54 -3.53 7.44 -1.59
CA VAL A 54 -2.40 6.54 -1.75
C VAL A 54 -2.07 5.82 -0.43
N LEU A 55 -1.62 4.58 -0.56
CA LEU A 55 -1.03 3.81 0.53
C LEU A 55 0.49 3.77 0.31
N THR A 56 1.23 4.32 1.26
CA THR A 56 2.70 4.37 1.23
C THR A 56 3.24 4.76 2.60
N ASP A 57 4.56 4.84 2.73
CA ASP A 57 5.22 5.40 3.90
C ASP A 57 5.36 6.92 3.73
N ARG A 58 5.28 7.66 4.83
CA ARG A 58 5.44 9.12 4.84
C ARG A 58 6.71 9.58 4.12
N GLU A 59 7.82 8.89 4.36
CA GLU A 59 9.14 9.23 3.79
C GLU A 59 9.12 9.26 2.26
N VAL A 60 8.31 8.40 1.62
CA VAL A 60 8.20 8.33 0.16
C VAL A 60 7.53 9.57 -0.41
N LEU A 61 6.57 10.17 0.30
CA LEU A 61 5.89 11.40 -0.14
C LEU A 61 6.73 12.64 0.16
N GLU A 62 7.40 12.67 1.31
CA GLU A 62 8.29 13.77 1.72
C GLU A 62 9.49 13.90 0.77
N ASP A 63 10.15 12.80 0.41
CA ASP A 63 11.28 12.79 -0.55
C ASP A 63 10.88 13.35 -1.93
N ARG A 64 9.59 13.24 -2.28
CA ARG A 64 9.04 13.72 -3.54
C ARG A 64 8.54 15.15 -3.49
N GLY A 65 8.52 15.78 -2.31
CA GLY A 65 8.05 17.14 -2.12
C GLY A 65 6.57 17.32 -2.45
N LEU A 66 5.76 16.27 -2.29
CA LEU A 66 4.32 16.32 -2.56
C LEU A 66 3.56 16.92 -1.37
N ASP A 67 2.45 17.60 -1.64
CA ASP A 67 1.50 18.05 -0.62
C ASP A 67 0.56 16.90 -0.25
N PHE A 68 0.56 16.49 1.03
CA PHE A 68 -0.22 15.35 1.48
C PHE A 68 -0.80 15.54 2.88
N GLU A 69 -1.92 14.87 3.11
CA GLU A 69 -2.60 14.78 4.40
C GLU A 69 -2.72 13.32 4.81
N LEU A 70 -2.29 13.00 6.04
CA LEU A 70 -2.48 11.68 6.62
C LEU A 70 -3.95 11.49 6.99
N LEU A 71 -4.59 10.46 6.44
CA LEU A 71 -5.99 10.13 6.73
C LEU A 71 -6.12 8.97 7.72
N ALA A 72 -5.24 7.97 7.62
CA ALA A 72 -5.22 6.84 8.54
C ALA A 72 -3.83 6.19 8.57
N GLU A 73 -3.45 5.65 9.72
CA GLU A 73 -2.20 4.92 9.93
C GLU A 73 -2.45 3.40 9.97
N ASP A 74 -1.41 2.61 9.76
CA ASP A 74 -1.42 1.15 9.92
C ASP A 74 -2.52 0.42 9.11
N ILE A 75 -2.73 0.84 7.87
CA ILE A 75 -3.72 0.19 7.00
C ILE A 75 -3.15 -1.09 6.41
N GLU A 76 -3.70 -2.22 6.85
CA GLU A 76 -3.41 -3.53 6.28
C GLU A 76 -3.85 -3.60 4.81
N ILE A 77 -2.88 -3.68 3.89
CA ILE A 77 -3.10 -3.69 2.44
C ILE A 77 -4.03 -4.84 2.01
N ASP A 78 -4.00 -5.97 2.72
CA ASP A 78 -4.82 -7.16 2.44
C ASP A 78 -6.31 -6.92 2.71
N ASN A 79 -6.67 -6.04 3.66
CA ASN A 79 -8.07 -5.74 3.97
C ASN A 79 -8.73 -4.85 2.90
N LEU A 80 -7.97 -3.96 2.24
CA LEU A 80 -8.50 -3.15 1.13
C LEU A 80 -8.85 -3.98 -0.10
N ALA A 81 -8.09 -5.04 -0.38
CA ALA A 81 -8.37 -5.93 -1.50
C ALA A 81 -9.65 -6.76 -1.25
N MET A 82 -9.96 -7.08 0.00
CA MET A 82 -11.18 -7.83 0.35
C MET A 82 -12.44 -6.98 0.32
N ASP A 83 -12.36 -5.70 0.66
CA ASP A 83 -13.51 -4.79 0.63
C ASP A 83 -14.04 -4.61 -0.82
N ARG A 84 -13.13 -4.46 -1.79
CA ARG A 84 -13.47 -4.45 -3.22
C ARG A 84 -14.09 -5.76 -3.72
N ARG A 85 -13.76 -6.90 -3.11
CA ARG A 85 -14.37 -8.20 -3.48
C ARG A 85 -15.81 -8.31 -2.99
N ARG A 86 -16.16 -7.65 -1.89
CA ARG A 86 -17.53 -7.64 -1.36
C ARG A 86 -18.45 -6.68 -2.11
N ASP A 87 -17.94 -5.53 -2.54
CA ASP A 87 -18.71 -4.60 -3.39
C ASP A 87 -19.11 -5.25 -4.73
N ASN A 88 -18.24 -6.07 -5.31
CA ASN A 88 -18.52 -6.74 -6.57
C ASN A 88 -19.41 -8.00 -6.44
N GLN A 89 -19.79 -8.40 -5.22
CA GLN A 89 -20.72 -9.51 -4.97
C GLN A 89 -22.13 -9.05 -4.60
N ASN A 90 -22.39 -7.74 -4.62
CA ASN A 90 -23.68 -7.15 -4.24
C ASN A 90 -24.45 -6.54 -5.43
N VAL A 91 -24.22 -7.05 -6.65
CA VAL A 91 -24.94 -6.68 -7.89
C VAL A 91 -25.82 -7.84 -8.35
#